data_AF-A0A8H4XRQ7-F1
#
_entry.id   AF-A0A8H4XRQ7-F1
#
_cell.length_a   1.000
_cell.length_b   1.000
_cell.length_c   1.000
_cell.angle_alpha   90.00
_cell.angle_beta   90.00
_cell.angle_gamma   90.00
#
_symmetry.space_group_name_H-M   'P 1'
#
loop_
_entity.id
_entity.type
_entity.pdbx_description
1 polymer ?
#
loop_
_entity_poly.entity_id
_entity_poly.type
_entity_poly.pdbx_seq_one_letter_code
_entity_poly.pdbx_strand_id
1 'polypeptide(L)'
;MKTSNLYHLAALIALSKQITAYGITGLSGGVNFDAGERPARRDLRDLQTSGAAFDLYIQALAQFQADDQSDMVSYYEVSGIHGYPYRSWDGVEGQFSTGYCSHGSPIFPTWHRPYLALFEQRVWEYAQSIAASYPDDQRQTYIDAATTLRVPYWDWA
;
A
#
# COMPACT_ATOMS: atom_id res chain seq x y z
N MET A 1 -15.20 44.64 -41.21
CA MET A 1 -14.25 43.53 -40.96
C MET A 1 -13.40 43.87 -39.74
N LYS A 2 -13.62 43.19 -38.61
CA LYS A 2 -12.65 42.95 -37.50
C LYS A 2 -13.39 42.21 -36.38
N THR A 3 -13.66 40.93 -36.60
CA THR A 3 -14.14 39.97 -35.59
C THR A 3 -13.01 38.97 -35.36
N SER A 4 -12.16 39.25 -34.38
CA SER A 4 -11.18 38.27 -33.87
C SER A 4 -10.54 38.87 -32.64
N ASN A 5 -11.09 38.59 -31.46
CA ASN A 5 -10.38 38.69 -30.17
C ASN A 5 -11.18 38.12 -28.99
N LEU A 6 -12.08 37.15 -29.23
CA LEU A 6 -12.85 36.49 -28.18
C LEU A 6 -12.55 34.98 -28.04
N TYR A 7 -11.61 34.44 -28.83
CA TYR A 7 -11.27 33.01 -28.80
C TYR A 7 -9.94 32.70 -28.09
N HIS A 8 -9.32 33.64 -27.40
CA HIS A 8 -8.02 33.40 -26.73
C HIS A 8 -8.06 33.44 -25.21
N LEU A 9 -9.21 33.70 -24.59
CA LEU A 9 -9.36 33.68 -23.13
C LEU A 9 -10.12 32.46 -22.59
N ALA A 10 -10.53 31.53 -23.45
CA ALA A 10 -11.22 30.29 -23.06
C ALA A 10 -10.37 29.02 -23.24
N ALA A 11 -9.07 29.16 -23.54
CA ALA A 11 -8.17 28.04 -23.86
C ALA A 11 -6.98 27.90 -22.88
N LEU A 12 -7.14 28.32 -21.61
CA LEU A 12 -6.11 28.21 -20.57
C LEU A 12 -6.61 27.62 -19.25
N ILE A 13 -7.79 26.98 -19.23
CA ILE A 13 -8.30 26.21 -18.07
C ILE A 13 -8.53 24.75 -18.46
N ALA A 14 -7.66 24.20 -19.29
CA ALA A 14 -7.64 22.78 -19.61
C ALA A 14 -6.19 22.35 -19.72
N LEU A 15 -5.55 22.06 -18.57
CA LEU A 15 -4.50 21.04 -18.40
C LEU A 15 -3.91 21.05 -16.97
N SER A 16 -4.69 21.29 -15.92
CA SER A 16 -4.31 20.68 -14.65
C SER A 16 -4.70 19.20 -14.76
N LYS A 17 -3.77 18.34 -15.18
CA LYS A 17 -3.87 16.94 -14.77
C LYS A 17 -3.94 17.01 -13.25
N GLN A 18 -5.11 16.74 -12.67
CA GLN A 18 -5.13 16.35 -11.27
C GLN A 18 -4.30 15.08 -11.21
N ILE A 19 -3.05 15.21 -10.78
CA ILE A 19 -2.23 14.07 -10.41
C ILE A 19 -2.83 13.63 -9.07
N THR A 20 -3.78 12.72 -9.13
CA THR A 20 -4.24 12.01 -7.93
C THR A 20 -3.14 11.01 -7.62
N ALA A 21 -2.18 11.42 -6.78
CA ALA A 21 -1.16 10.54 -6.25
C ALA A 21 -1.81 9.42 -5.43
N TYR A 22 -1.16 8.26 -5.36
CA TYR A 22 -1.65 7.15 -4.54
C TYR A 22 -1.49 7.48 -3.06
N GLY A 23 -2.61 7.42 -2.33
CA GLY A 23 -2.64 7.75 -0.91
C GLY A 23 -2.07 6.64 -0.03
N ILE A 24 -0.84 6.81 0.45
CA ILE A 24 -0.27 5.97 1.52
C ILE A 24 -0.73 6.56 2.85
N THR A 25 -1.84 6.06 3.39
CA THR A 25 -2.51 6.62 4.57
C THR A 25 -2.30 5.79 5.83
N GLY A 26 -1.81 4.55 5.67
CA GLY A 26 -1.81 3.55 6.73
C GLY A 26 -3.21 2.98 6.98
N LEU A 27 -3.32 2.11 7.99
CA LEU A 27 -4.54 1.35 8.22
C LEU A 27 -5.46 2.03 9.23
N SER A 28 -6.76 2.10 8.91
CA SER A 28 -7.80 2.64 9.80
C SER A 28 -8.48 1.55 10.66
N GLY A 29 -8.41 0.28 10.26
CA GLY A 29 -9.02 -0.83 10.98
C GLY A 29 -8.43 -1.02 12.39
N GLY A 30 -9.30 -1.15 13.40
CA GLY A 30 -8.93 -1.36 14.80
C GLY A 30 -8.30 -0.16 15.51
N VAL A 31 -8.27 1.02 14.88
CA VAL A 31 -7.73 2.25 15.49
C VAL A 31 -8.75 2.89 16.42
N ASN A 32 -8.35 3.19 17.65
CA ASN A 32 -9.10 4.04 18.57
C ASN A 32 -8.57 5.47 18.45
N PHE A 33 -9.35 6.37 17.85
CA PHE A 33 -8.93 7.76 17.64
C PHE A 33 -8.95 8.59 18.92
N ASP A 34 -9.75 8.22 19.92
CA ASP A 34 -9.83 8.93 21.19
C ASP A 34 -8.66 8.57 22.12
N ALA A 35 -8.33 7.28 22.21
CA ALA A 35 -7.24 6.78 23.05
C ALA A 35 -5.87 6.76 22.33
N GLY A 36 -5.85 6.85 21.00
CA GLY A 36 -4.65 6.72 20.18
C GLY A 36 -4.14 5.28 20.02
N GLU A 37 -4.87 4.29 20.54
CA GLU A 37 -4.52 2.87 20.45
C GLU A 37 -4.61 2.37 19.00
N ARG A 38 -3.66 1.51 18.63
CA ARG A 38 -3.56 0.92 17.29
C ARG A 38 -3.18 -0.56 17.41
N PRO A 39 -3.67 -1.44 16.51
CA PRO A 39 -3.19 -2.81 16.44
C PRO A 39 -1.68 -2.83 16.22
N ALA A 40 -0.99 -3.63 17.03
CA ALA A 40 0.46 -3.80 16.94
C ALA A 40 0.84 -4.77 15.81
N ARG A 41 1.98 -4.53 15.18
CA ARG A 41 2.66 -5.56 14.38
C ARG A 41 3.15 -6.64 15.34
N ARG A 42 2.85 -7.91 15.05
CA ARG A 42 3.22 -9.07 15.87
C ARG A 42 4.47 -9.76 15.32
N ASP A 43 5.18 -10.48 16.17
CA ASP A 43 6.24 -11.38 15.72
C ASP A 43 5.65 -12.45 14.79
N LEU A 44 6.34 -12.76 13.68
CA LEU A 44 5.92 -13.80 12.74
C LEU A 44 5.73 -15.16 13.43
N ARG A 45 6.54 -15.50 14.43
CA ARG A 45 6.46 -16.74 15.21
C ARG A 45 5.17 -16.86 16.01
N ASP A 46 4.62 -15.72 16.45
CA ASP A 46 3.33 -15.64 17.14
C ASP A 46 2.17 -15.55 16.14
N LEU A 47 2.38 -14.85 15.03
CA LEU A 47 1.35 -14.73 14.00
C LEU A 47 1.06 -16.09 13.37
N GLN A 48 2.06 -16.91 13.06
CA GLN A 48 1.89 -18.20 12.37
C GLN A 48 0.97 -19.20 13.10
N THR A 49 0.72 -19.03 14.40
CA THR A 49 -0.18 -19.88 15.20
C THR A 49 -1.54 -19.23 15.47
N SER A 50 -1.83 -18.05 14.89
CA SER A 50 -3.01 -17.24 15.20
C SER A 50 -4.30 -17.64 14.48
N GLY A 51 -4.28 -18.69 13.65
CA GLY A 51 -5.43 -19.13 12.85
C GLY A 51 -5.79 -18.09 11.78
N ALA A 52 -7.02 -17.58 11.82
CA ALA A 52 -7.59 -16.73 10.78
C ALA A 52 -6.70 -15.55 10.35
N ALA A 53 -5.99 -14.91 11.29
CA ALA A 53 -5.09 -13.80 10.94
C ALA A 53 -3.87 -14.25 10.11
N PHE A 54 -3.31 -15.43 10.37
CA PHE A 54 -2.25 -16.00 9.55
C PHE A 54 -2.78 -16.48 8.21
N ASP A 55 -3.93 -17.16 8.21
CA ASP A 55 -4.58 -17.63 6.99
C ASP A 55 -4.83 -16.46 6.03
N LEU A 56 -5.32 -15.33 6.55
CA LEU A 56 -5.52 -14.10 5.78
C LEU A 56 -4.21 -13.49 5.31
N TYR A 57 -3.18 -13.43 6.16
CA TYR A 57 -1.88 -12.88 5.77
C TYR A 57 -1.30 -13.64 4.57
N ILE A 58 -1.33 -14.97 4.59
CA ILE A 58 -0.84 -15.80 3.50
C ILE A 58 -1.68 -15.63 2.23
N GLN A 59 -3.01 -15.70 2.35
CA GLN A 59 -3.90 -15.55 1.19
C GLN A 59 -3.82 -14.15 0.56
N ALA A 60 -3.78 -13.10 1.39
CA ALA A 60 -3.67 -11.72 0.92
C ALA A 60 -2.33 -11.44 0.26
N LEU A 61 -1.22 -11.95 0.83
CA LEU A 61 0.09 -11.84 0.21
C LEU A 61 0.14 -12.56 -1.13
N ALA A 62 -0.46 -13.75 -1.23
CA ALA A 62 -0.54 -14.50 -2.49
C ALA A 62 -1.36 -13.76 -3.55
N GLN A 63 -2.48 -13.13 -3.18
CA GLN A 63 -3.27 -12.30 -4.10
C GLN A 63 -2.47 -11.07 -4.56
N PHE A 64 -1.84 -10.37 -3.62
CA PHE A 64 -0.99 -9.21 -3.94
C PHE A 64 0.14 -9.57 -4.92
N GLN A 65 0.79 -10.72 -4.71
CA GLN A 65 1.82 -11.26 -5.60
C GLN A 65 1.31 -11.67 -6.99
N ALA A 66 0.01 -11.97 -7.09
CA ALA A 66 -0.65 -12.38 -8.34
C ALA A 66 -1.21 -11.19 -9.15
N ASP A 67 -1.15 -9.96 -8.62
CA ASP A 67 -1.55 -8.76 -9.34
C ASP A 67 -0.87 -8.67 -10.72
N ASP A 68 -1.59 -8.13 -11.70
CA ASP A 68 -1.01 -7.82 -13.00
C ASP A 68 0.16 -6.83 -12.80
N GLN A 69 1.34 -7.17 -13.32
CA GLN A 69 2.54 -6.35 -13.16
C GLN A 69 2.40 -4.94 -13.78
N SER A 70 1.41 -4.72 -14.64
CA SER A 70 1.10 -3.40 -15.19
C SER A 70 0.28 -2.53 -14.23
N ASP A 71 -0.29 -3.08 -13.17
CA ASP A 71 -0.89 -2.30 -12.10
C ASP A 71 0.21 -1.62 -11.27
N MET A 72 0.12 -0.29 -11.16
CA MET A 72 1.05 0.56 -10.41
C MET A 72 1.20 0.12 -8.96
N VAL A 73 0.16 -0.47 -8.36
CA VAL A 73 0.18 -0.95 -6.98
C VAL A 73 0.22 -2.47 -6.86
N SER A 74 0.65 -3.16 -7.93
CA SER A 74 0.98 -4.58 -7.89
C SER A 74 2.20 -4.85 -7.02
N TYR A 75 2.35 -6.10 -6.55
CA TYR A 75 3.55 -6.50 -5.79
C TYR A 75 4.83 -6.25 -6.59
N TYR A 76 4.78 -6.42 -7.90
CA TYR A 76 5.91 -6.18 -8.80
C TYR A 76 6.32 -4.70 -8.80
N GLU A 77 5.38 -3.79 -9.09
CA GLU A 77 5.68 -2.35 -9.16
C GLU A 77 6.02 -1.77 -7.78
N VAL A 78 5.32 -2.21 -6.72
CA VAL A 78 5.66 -1.83 -5.33
C VAL A 78 7.07 -2.29 -4.97
N SER A 79 7.45 -3.54 -5.27
CA SER A 79 8.83 -4.02 -5.04
C SER A 79 9.85 -3.23 -5.88
N GLY A 80 9.46 -2.83 -7.08
CA GLY A 80 10.27 -2.02 -8.00
C GLY A 80 10.62 -0.64 -7.46
N ILE A 81 9.81 -0.05 -6.56
CA ILE A 81 10.14 1.20 -5.87
C ILE A 81 11.51 1.10 -5.17
N HIS A 82 11.85 -0.06 -4.63
CA HIS A 82 13.13 -0.22 -3.94
C HIS A 82 14.34 -0.14 -4.89
N GLY A 83 14.22 -0.56 -6.15
CA GLY A 83 15.37 -0.77 -7.04
C GLY A 83 15.01 -1.16 -8.48
N TYR A 84 15.56 -2.28 -8.96
CA TYR A 84 15.27 -2.79 -10.30
C TYR A 84 13.76 -3.02 -10.49
N PRO A 85 13.20 -2.73 -11.68
CA PRO A 85 13.87 -2.35 -12.93
C PRO A 85 14.10 -0.82 -13.11
N TYR A 86 14.10 -0.03 -12.03
CA TYR A 86 14.34 1.42 -12.06
C TYR A 86 13.30 2.22 -12.87
N ARG A 87 12.03 1.84 -12.73
CA ARG A 87 10.91 2.52 -13.37
C ARG A 87 10.41 3.70 -12.54
N SER A 88 9.78 4.64 -13.22
CA SER A 88 8.98 5.69 -12.59
C SER A 88 7.77 5.09 -11.87
N TRP A 89 7.42 5.64 -10.70
CA TRP A 89 6.29 5.20 -9.89
C TRP A 89 5.48 6.41 -9.45
N ASP A 90 4.15 6.33 -9.56
CA ASP A 90 3.21 7.41 -9.21
C ASP A 90 3.57 8.79 -9.79
N GLY A 91 4.03 8.81 -11.04
CA GLY A 91 4.39 10.03 -11.77
C GLY A 91 5.71 10.67 -11.35
N VAL A 92 6.49 10.04 -10.47
CA VAL A 92 7.83 10.48 -10.06
C VAL A 92 8.87 9.63 -10.79
N GLU A 93 9.98 10.24 -11.21
CA GLU A 93 11.12 9.51 -11.76
C GLU A 93 12.08 9.10 -10.64
N GLY A 94 12.44 7.82 -10.58
CA GLY A 94 13.47 7.31 -9.69
C GLY A 94 14.87 7.62 -10.23
N GLN A 95 15.90 7.41 -9.41
CA GLN A 95 17.27 7.49 -9.92
C GLN A 95 17.56 6.21 -10.72
N PHE A 96 17.66 6.32 -12.05
CA PHE A 96 17.75 5.22 -13.02
C PHE A 96 18.86 4.17 -12.80
N SER A 97 19.78 4.40 -11.85
CA SER A 97 20.86 3.48 -11.48
C SER A 97 20.77 2.87 -10.08
N THR A 98 19.86 3.34 -9.22
CA THR A 98 19.78 2.91 -7.80
C THR A 98 18.37 2.72 -7.25
N GLY A 99 17.32 3.15 -7.97
CA GLY A 99 15.93 3.12 -7.49
C GLY A 99 15.60 4.31 -6.59
N TYR A 100 14.57 4.18 -5.75
CA TYR A 100 14.18 5.23 -4.79
C TYR A 100 14.79 5.03 -3.41
N CYS A 101 15.24 3.81 -3.09
CA CYS A 101 15.67 3.46 -1.74
C CYS A 101 16.94 4.18 -1.31
N SER A 102 16.86 4.90 -0.19
CA SER A 102 17.98 5.64 0.40
C SER A 102 18.89 4.74 1.24
N HIS A 103 19.98 4.25 0.66
CA HIS A 103 21.01 3.48 1.36
C HIS A 103 22.16 4.36 1.85
N GLY A 104 22.82 3.97 2.95
CA GLY A 104 23.98 4.70 3.49
C GLY A 104 23.67 6.12 3.96
N SER A 105 22.41 6.42 4.27
CA SER A 105 21.91 7.76 4.56
C SER A 105 21.14 7.81 5.88
N PRO A 106 21.17 8.92 6.64
CA PRO A 106 20.37 9.08 7.86
C PRO A 106 18.86 8.93 7.66
N ILE A 107 18.36 9.14 6.44
CA ILE A 107 16.94 8.98 6.12
C ILE A 107 16.54 7.53 5.80
N PHE A 108 17.47 6.58 5.86
CA PHE A 108 17.19 5.15 5.62
C PHE A 108 15.96 4.65 6.43
N PRO A 109 15.87 4.86 7.76
CA PRO A 109 14.72 4.37 8.53
C PRO A 109 13.41 5.09 8.16
N THR A 110 13.48 6.39 7.89
CA THR A 110 12.30 7.20 7.55
C THR A 110 11.80 6.96 6.14
N TRP A 111 12.64 6.48 5.22
CA TRP A 111 12.26 6.07 3.87
C TRP A 111 11.56 4.70 3.87
N HIS A 112 12.09 3.73 4.62
CA HIS A 112 11.53 2.37 4.68
C HIS A 112 10.18 2.31 5.40
N ARG A 113 9.91 3.25 6.32
CA ARG A 113 8.65 3.29 7.07
C ARG A 113 7.40 3.47 6.18
N PRO A 114 7.30 4.50 5.31
CA PRO A 114 6.18 4.62 4.37
C PRO A 114 6.19 3.55 3.28
N TYR A 115 7.36 3.02 2.89
CA TYR A 115 7.44 1.87 1.98
C TYR A 115 6.74 0.63 2.56
N LEU A 116 7.02 0.29 3.82
CA LEU A 116 6.31 -0.77 4.52
C LEU A 116 4.83 -0.44 4.78
N ALA A 117 4.47 0.83 4.97
CA ALA A 117 3.07 1.23 5.11
C ALA A 117 2.27 1.00 3.82
N LEU A 118 2.85 1.26 2.65
CA LEU A 118 2.27 0.92 1.35
C LEU A 118 2.07 -0.60 1.20
N PHE A 119 3.12 -1.38 1.49
CA PHE A 119 3.04 -2.84 1.44
C PHE A 119 1.94 -3.37 2.38
N GLU A 120 1.89 -2.88 3.61
CA GLU A 120 0.89 -3.25 4.60
C GLU A 120 -0.53 -2.86 4.18
N GLN A 121 -0.71 -1.70 3.53
CA GLN A 121 -1.98 -1.25 2.97
C GLN A 121 -2.53 -2.23 1.93
N ARG A 122 -1.69 -2.68 0.99
CA ARG A 122 -2.09 -3.65 -0.04
C ARG A 122 -2.47 -5.01 0.53
N VAL A 123 -1.66 -5.55 1.45
CA VAL A 123 -1.99 -6.81 2.14
C VAL A 123 -3.31 -6.69 2.91
N TRP A 124 -3.52 -5.58 3.61
CA TRP A 124 -4.75 -5.37 4.38
C TRP A 124 -5.99 -5.26 3.49
N GLU A 125 -5.94 -4.52 2.37
CA GLU A 125 -7.04 -4.41 1.40
C GLU A 125 -7.49 -5.78 0.87
N TYR A 126 -6.53 -6.64 0.51
CA TYR A 126 -6.83 -8.02 0.11
C TYR A 126 -7.39 -8.85 1.26
N ALA A 127 -6.82 -8.76 2.47
CA ALA A 127 -7.31 -9.50 3.62
C ALA A 127 -8.77 -9.16 3.94
N GLN A 128 -9.16 -7.89 3.87
CA GLN A 128 -10.55 -7.45 4.06
C GLN A 128 -11.49 -8.08 3.02
N SER A 129 -11.08 -8.07 1.75
CA SER A 129 -11.86 -8.64 0.64
C SER A 129 -12.01 -10.15 0.76
N ILE A 130 -10.93 -10.84 1.14
CA ILE A 130 -10.91 -12.30 1.34
C ILE A 130 -11.78 -12.68 2.54
N ALA A 131 -11.65 -12.01 3.67
CA ALA A 131 -12.46 -12.24 4.87
C ALA A 131 -13.97 -12.10 4.55
N ALA A 132 -14.32 -11.10 3.74
CA ALA A 132 -15.68 -10.89 3.27
C ALA A 132 -16.19 -11.98 2.32
N SER A 133 -15.35 -12.93 1.87
CA SER A 133 -15.76 -14.05 1.01
C SER A 133 -15.91 -15.39 1.73
N TYR A 134 -15.48 -15.49 3.00
CA TYR A 134 -15.62 -16.71 3.80
C TYR A 134 -17.08 -17.11 4.04
N PRO A 135 -17.39 -18.42 4.22
CA PRO A 135 -18.74 -18.89 4.57
C PRO A 135 -19.28 -18.27 5.87
N ASP A 136 -20.61 -18.14 5.98
CA ASP A 136 -21.27 -17.38 7.07
C ASP A 136 -20.91 -17.86 8.48
N ASP A 137 -20.66 -19.16 8.67
CA ASP A 137 -20.28 -19.75 9.96
C ASP A 137 -18.86 -19.38 10.41
N GLN A 138 -18.02 -18.87 9.51
CA GLN A 138 -16.63 -18.46 9.78
C GLN A 138 -16.36 -16.98 9.49
N ARG A 139 -17.20 -16.34 8.67
CA ARG A 139 -16.99 -15.00 8.12
C ARG A 139 -16.66 -13.97 9.19
N GLN A 140 -17.38 -13.95 10.31
CA GLN A 140 -17.15 -12.96 11.35
C GLN A 140 -15.75 -13.08 11.99
N THR A 141 -15.31 -14.31 12.29
CA THR A 141 -13.96 -14.58 12.82
C THR A 141 -12.88 -14.02 11.88
N TYR A 142 -13.06 -14.18 10.58
CA TYR A 142 -12.12 -13.67 9.58
C TYR A 142 -12.22 -12.15 9.40
N ILE A 143 -13.42 -11.56 9.47
CA ILE A 143 -13.60 -10.10 9.43
C ILE A 143 -12.92 -9.44 10.63
N ASP A 144 -13.06 -10.01 11.83
CA ASP A 144 -12.43 -9.49 13.04
C ASP A 144 -10.90 -9.58 12.96
N ALA A 145 -10.39 -10.70 12.46
CA ALA A 145 -8.96 -10.91 12.22
C ALA A 145 -8.42 -9.93 11.17
N ALA A 146 -9.11 -9.76 10.03
CA ALA A 146 -8.70 -8.86 8.96
C ALA A 146 -8.68 -7.40 9.42
N THR A 147 -9.68 -6.98 10.21
CA THR A 147 -9.81 -5.59 10.70
C THR A 147 -8.56 -5.13 11.46
N THR A 148 -7.97 -6.02 12.25
CA THR A 148 -6.80 -5.72 13.09
C THR A 148 -5.49 -6.23 12.52
N LEU A 149 -5.50 -6.90 11.35
CA LEU A 149 -4.32 -7.47 10.73
C LEU A 149 -3.27 -6.40 10.45
N ARG A 150 -2.01 -6.71 10.80
CA ARG A 150 -0.81 -5.92 10.51
C ARG A 150 0.25 -6.85 9.96
N VAL A 151 1.14 -6.33 9.10
CA VAL A 151 2.24 -7.17 8.60
C VAL A 151 3.16 -7.54 9.76
N PRO A 152 3.56 -8.81 9.90
CA PRO A 152 4.39 -9.23 11.01
C PRO A 152 5.79 -8.63 10.89
N TYR A 153 6.47 -8.49 12.03
CA TYR A 153 7.92 -8.32 12.03
C TYR A 153 8.60 -9.66 12.24
N TRP A 154 9.83 -9.78 11.75
CA TRP A 154 10.69 -10.92 12.04
C TRP A 154 11.76 -10.48 13.04
N ASP A 155 11.67 -11.01 14.26
CA ASP A 155 12.70 -10.82 15.27
C ASP A 155 13.87 -11.76 14.99
N TRP A 156 14.97 -11.18 14.53
CA TRP A 156 16.17 -11.91 14.11
C TRP A 156 17.26 -11.96 15.18
N ALA A 157 17.05 -11.30 16.33
CA ALA A 157 18.05 -11.12 17.41
C ALA A 157 17.64 -11.82 18.72
#